data_AF-A0A161TPI8-F1
#
_entry.id   AF-A0A161TPI8-F1
#
_cell.length_a   1.000
_cell.length_b   1.000
_cell.length_c   1.000
_cell.angle_alpha   90.00
_cell.angle_beta   90.00
_cell.angle_gamma   90.00
#
_symmetry.space_group_name_H-M   'P 1'
#
loop_
_entity.id
_entity.type
_entity.pdbx_description
1 polymer ?
#
loop_
_entity_poly.entity_id
_entity_poly.type
_entity_poly.pdbx_seq_one_letter_code
_entity_poly.pdbx_strand_id
1 'polypeptide(L)'
;MTDIKKIVGNNIKTFIESRERKHSWVIERTGIEKNAYYDMLNGKDIIDEHITKLNKLFRIKDPMYFYKTDFDYAKPKNLLNRKENFFNHVTLSYQGEVTPELIEGFEVFFDFVELIDVLKATTE
;
A
#
# COMPACT_ATOMS: atom_id res chain seq x y z
N MET A 1 1.19 12.83 24.48
CA MET A 1 2.13 12.32 23.45
C MET A 1 1.88 10.84 23.14
N THR A 2 1.59 10.02 24.14
CA THR A 2 1.22 8.59 23.99
C THR A 2 -0.02 8.36 23.10
N ASP A 3 -1.00 9.27 23.15
CA ASP A 3 -2.24 9.13 22.37
C ASP A 3 -2.00 9.33 20.87
N ILE A 4 -1.17 10.31 20.49
CA ILE A 4 -0.79 10.53 19.08
C ILE A 4 -0.05 9.30 18.55
N LYS A 5 0.84 8.69 19.34
CA LYS A 5 1.54 7.47 18.91
C LYS A 5 0.56 6.32 18.67
N LYS A 6 -0.41 6.12 19.55
CA LYS A 6 -1.45 5.09 19.34
C LYS A 6 -2.30 5.37 18.11
N ILE A 7 -2.68 6.63 17.89
CA ILE A 7 -3.45 7.05 16.71
C ILE A 7 -2.68 6.74 15.43
N VAL A 8 -1.41 7.13 15.34
CA VAL A 8 -0.57 6.87 14.16
C VAL A 8 -0.40 5.38 13.92
N GLY A 9 -0.12 4.60 14.97
CA GLY A 9 -0.02 3.14 14.88
C GLY A 9 -1.30 2.50 14.33
N ASN A 10 -2.46 2.95 14.82
CA ASN A 10 -3.76 2.50 14.32
C ASN A 10 -4.01 2.92 12.86
N ASN A 11 -3.71 4.16 12.49
CA ASN A 11 -3.84 4.66 11.12
C ASN A 11 -2.99 3.85 10.13
N ILE A 12 -1.75 3.51 10.50
CA ILE A 12 -0.86 2.66 9.69
C ILE A 12 -1.47 1.26 9.54
N LYS A 13 -1.95 0.67 10.64
CA LYS A 13 -2.57 -0.65 10.62
C LYS A 13 -3.78 -0.68 9.68
N THR A 14 -4.73 0.22 9.87
CA THR A 14 -5.94 0.34 9.04
C THR A 14 -5.59 0.58 7.56
N PHE A 15 -4.59 1.41 7.28
CA PHE A 15 -4.13 1.65 5.91
C PHE A 15 -3.55 0.39 5.24
N ILE A 16 -2.80 -0.43 5.97
CA ILE A 16 -2.19 -1.65 5.42
C ILE A 16 -3.27 -2.70 5.15
N GLU A 17 -4.19 -2.87 6.11
CA GLU A 17 -5.32 -3.81 6.01
C GLU A 17 -6.27 -3.42 4.88
N SER A 18 -6.57 -2.14 4.69
CA SER A 18 -7.42 -1.64 3.57
C SER A 18 -6.78 -1.75 2.18
N ARG A 19 -5.52 -2.18 2.12
CA ARG A 19 -4.78 -2.46 0.88
C ARG A 19 -4.57 -3.96 0.68
N GLU A 20 -5.20 -4.78 1.53
CA GLU A 20 -5.10 -6.25 1.54
C GLU A 20 -3.63 -6.72 1.57
N ARG A 21 -2.77 -5.95 2.24
CA ARG A 21 -1.34 -6.29 2.37
C ARG A 21 -1.11 -6.99 3.70
N LYS A 22 -0.43 -8.13 3.64
CA LYS A 22 0.04 -8.84 4.83
C LYS A 22 1.09 -7.99 5.55
N HIS A 23 1.02 -7.93 6.87
CA HIS A 23 2.05 -7.27 7.69
C HIS A 23 3.45 -7.84 7.45
N SER A 24 3.58 -9.15 7.23
CA SER A 24 4.86 -9.79 6.89
C SER A 24 5.48 -9.23 5.61
N TRP A 25 4.67 -8.97 4.58
CA TRP A 25 5.12 -8.36 3.33
C TRP A 25 5.64 -6.94 3.55
N VAL A 26 4.98 -6.16 4.43
CA VAL A 26 5.43 -4.80 4.77
C VAL A 26 6.76 -4.84 5.53
N ILE A 27 6.92 -5.75 6.48
CA ILE A 27 8.15 -5.97 7.23
C ILE A 27 9.31 -6.29 6.27
N GLU A 28 9.13 -7.28 5.40
CA GLU A 28 10.14 -7.71 4.42
C GLU A 28 10.57 -6.57 3.49
N ARG A 29 9.63 -5.76 3.02
CA ARG A 29 9.90 -4.69 2.04
C ARG A 29 10.45 -3.41 2.65
N THR A 30 10.16 -3.15 3.93
CA THR A 30 10.70 -1.99 4.64
C THR A 30 12.02 -2.28 5.35
N GLY A 31 12.31 -3.55 5.65
CA GLY A 31 13.46 -3.94 6.47
C GLY A 31 13.34 -3.48 7.93
N ILE A 32 12.14 -3.10 8.38
CA ILE A 32 11.89 -2.79 9.79
C ILE A 32 11.92 -4.11 10.57
N GLU A 33 12.64 -4.13 11.68
CA GLU A 33 12.70 -5.32 12.55
C GLU A 33 11.30 -5.66 13.07
N LYS A 34 10.99 -6.96 13.17
CA LYS A 34 9.62 -7.43 13.43
C LYS A 34 9.05 -6.85 14.72
N ASN A 35 9.82 -6.85 15.81
CA ASN A 35 9.35 -6.32 17.08
C ASN A 35 9.15 -4.81 16.99
N ALA A 36 10.11 -4.08 16.43
CA ALA A 36 10.01 -2.65 16.18
C ALA A 36 8.78 -2.27 15.33
N TYR A 37 8.42 -3.08 14.33
CA TYR A 37 7.22 -2.89 13.52
C TYR A 37 5.95 -2.99 14.37
N TYR A 38 5.81 -4.05 15.18
CA TYR A 38 4.62 -4.22 16.02
C TYR A 38 4.58 -3.24 17.20
N ASP A 39 5.71 -2.84 17.75
CA ASP A 39 5.76 -1.80 18.79
C ASP A 39 5.33 -0.43 18.23
N MET A 40 5.66 -0.12 16.97
CA MET A 40 5.13 1.05 16.25
C MET A 40 3.62 0.96 16.04
N LEU A 41 3.10 -0.17 15.56
CA LEU A 41 1.64 -0.34 15.39
C LEU A 41 0.87 -0.21 16.72
N ASN A 42 1.47 -0.64 17.82
CA ASN A 42 0.89 -0.52 19.17
C ASN A 42 1.11 0.87 19.80
N GLY A 43 1.77 1.80 19.11
CA GLY A 43 2.06 3.14 19.61
C GLY A 43 3.02 3.17 20.79
N LYS A 44 3.78 2.08 21.04
CA LYS A 44 4.80 2.01 22.10
C LYS A 44 6.04 2.79 21.71
N ASP A 45 6.49 2.61 20.47
CA ASP A 45 7.60 3.37 19.93
C ASP A 45 7.34 3.78 18.48
N ILE A 46 7.29 5.08 18.23
CA ILE A 46 7.19 5.60 16.87
C ILE A 46 8.48 6.31 16.56
N ILE A 47 9.21 5.70 15.62
CA ILE A 47 10.43 6.23 15.08
C ILE A 47 10.08 6.84 13.72
N ASP A 48 10.37 8.13 13.53
CA ASP A 48 10.10 8.84 12.27
C ASP A 48 10.78 8.16 11.07
N GLU A 49 11.89 7.45 11.30
CA GLU A 49 12.56 6.61 10.31
C GLU A 49 11.65 5.48 9.78
N HIS A 50 10.87 4.81 10.65
CA HIS A 50 9.96 3.75 10.24
C HIS A 50 8.82 4.29 9.38
N ILE A 51 8.27 5.44 9.78
CA ILE A 51 7.24 6.14 8.99
C ILE A 51 7.79 6.56 7.63
N THR A 52 9.04 7.03 7.59
CA THR A 52 9.72 7.38 6.33
C THR A 52 9.89 6.16 5.42
N LYS A 53 10.26 4.99 5.98
CA LYS A 53 10.34 3.72 5.22
C LYS A 53 8.97 3.31 4.66
N LEU A 54 7.91 3.43 5.46
CA LEU A 54 6.53 3.17 5.00
C LEU A 54 6.10 4.15 3.91
N ASN A 55 6.35 5.44 4.08
CA ASN A 55 6.02 6.46 3.09
C ASN A 55 6.72 6.18 1.76
N LYS A 56 8.00 5.78 1.80
CA LYS A 56 8.74 5.36 0.61
C LYS A 56 8.13 4.12 -0.04
N LEU A 57 7.81 3.08 0.74
CA LEU A 57 7.20 1.84 0.23
C LEU A 57 5.87 2.11 -0.49
N PHE A 58 5.02 2.95 0.10
CA PHE A 58 3.68 3.24 -0.41
C PHE A 58 3.61 4.48 -1.32
N ARG A 59 4.77 5.07 -1.65
CA ARG A 59 4.89 6.29 -2.48
C ARG A 59 4.03 7.46 -1.95
N ILE A 60 3.98 7.59 -0.63
CA ILE A 60 3.29 8.68 0.07
C ILE A 60 4.23 9.89 0.11
N LYS A 61 3.79 11.01 -0.47
CA LYS A 61 4.60 12.24 -0.55
C LYS A 61 4.54 13.07 0.73
N ASP A 62 3.43 13.01 1.45
CA ASP A 62 3.19 13.79 2.66
C ASP A 62 3.79 13.09 3.88
N PRO A 63 4.82 13.65 4.55
CA PRO A 63 5.42 13.06 5.75
C PRO A 63 4.41 12.95 6.90
N MET A 64 3.43 13.85 6.95
CA MET A 64 2.41 13.90 7.99
C MET A 64 1.19 13.02 7.68
N TYR A 65 1.24 12.24 6.59
CA TYR A 65 0.10 11.48 6.09
C TYR A 65 -0.58 10.65 7.18
N PHE A 66 0.17 9.90 7.99
CA PHE A 66 -0.38 9.02 9.04
C PHE A 66 -0.76 9.74 10.34
N TYR A 67 -0.42 11.03 10.47
CA TYR A 67 -0.74 11.84 11.65
C TYR A 67 -2.12 12.51 11.54
N LYS A 68 -2.77 12.44 10.37
CA LYS A 68 -4.10 12.99 10.15
C LYS A 68 -5.14 12.16 10.91
N THR A 69 -5.88 12.81 11.80
CA THR A 69 -7.04 12.26 12.52
C THR A 69 -8.31 12.28 11.67
N ASP A 70 -8.28 13.12 10.65
CA ASP A 70 -9.24 13.42 9.59
C ASP A 70 -9.75 12.35 8.64
N PHE A 71 -8.90 11.33 8.51
CA PHE A 71 -8.66 10.71 7.22
C PHE A 71 -9.16 9.28 7.24
N ASP A 72 -9.96 8.92 6.25
CA ASP A 72 -10.46 7.56 6.11
C ASP A 72 -9.39 6.67 5.48
N TYR A 73 -8.56 6.06 6.33
CA TYR A 73 -7.55 5.07 5.92
C TYR A 73 -8.16 3.72 5.55
N ALA A 74 -9.43 3.45 5.92
CA ALA A 74 -10.12 2.22 5.59
C ALA A 74 -10.61 2.22 4.14
N LYS A 75 -10.75 3.40 3.52
CA LYS A 75 -11.15 3.51 2.12
C LYS A 75 -10.14 2.84 1.17
N PRO A 76 -10.56 1.79 0.43
CA PRO A 76 -9.78 1.29 -0.70
C PRO A 76 -9.54 2.45 -1.66
N LYS A 77 -8.30 2.61 -2.17
CA LYS A 77 -8.08 3.48 -3.32
C LYS A 77 -8.93 2.88 -4.42
N ASN A 78 -9.96 3.62 -4.84
CA ASN A 78 -10.95 3.24 -5.85
C ASN A 78 -10.39 2.18 -6.82
N LEU A 79 -10.95 0.96 -6.75
CA LEU A 79 -10.69 -0.10 -7.74
C LEU A 79 -10.95 0.41 -9.16
N LEU A 80 -11.88 1.37 -9.30
CA LEU A 80 -12.23 2.07 -10.53
C LEU A 80 -11.04 2.68 -11.30
N ASN A 81 -9.90 2.95 -10.67
CA ASN A 81 -8.71 3.47 -11.36
C ASN A 81 -7.50 2.53 -11.30
N ARG A 82 -7.66 1.27 -10.84
CA ARG A 82 -6.54 0.34 -10.68
C ARG A 82 -5.91 -0.03 -12.04
N LYS A 83 -6.74 -0.22 -13.07
CA LYS A 83 -6.29 -0.48 -14.46
C LYS A 83 -5.55 0.72 -15.04
N GLU A 84 -6.17 1.90 -15.03
CA GLU A 84 -5.52 3.15 -15.48
C GLU A 84 -4.21 3.45 -14.75
N ASN A 85 -4.16 3.28 -13.43
CA ASN A 85 -2.93 3.52 -12.67
C ASN A 85 -1.82 2.52 -12.99
N PHE A 86 -2.17 1.27 -13.29
CA PHE A 86 -1.21 0.26 -13.73
C PHE A 86 -0.62 0.64 -15.09
N PHE A 87 -1.47 0.95 -16.07
CA PHE A 87 -1.02 1.38 -17.40
C PHE A 87 -0.19 2.66 -17.34
N ASN A 88 -0.65 3.69 -16.62
CA ASN A 88 0.13 4.90 -16.40
C ASN A 88 1.50 4.61 -15.79
N HIS A 89 1.59 3.68 -14.83
CA HIS A 89 2.87 3.32 -14.24
C HIS A 89 3.78 2.60 -15.24
N VAL A 90 3.26 1.63 -15.98
CA VAL A 90 4.01 0.89 -17.01
C VAL A 90 4.54 1.88 -18.07
N THR A 91 3.68 2.73 -18.62
CA THR A 91 4.06 3.72 -19.63
C THR A 91 5.13 4.70 -19.13
N LEU A 92 5.05 5.14 -17.87
CA LEU A 92 6.04 6.06 -17.29
C LEU A 92 7.37 5.38 -16.92
N SER A 93 7.39 4.07 -16.73
CA SER A 93 8.55 3.34 -16.20
C SER A 93 9.28 2.51 -17.25
N TYR A 94 8.60 2.18 -18.35
CA TYR A 94 9.15 1.38 -19.43
C TYR A 94 10.04 2.26 -20.31
N GLN A 95 11.31 1.90 -20.43
CA GLN A 95 12.30 2.65 -21.23
C GLN A 95 12.35 2.19 -22.69
N GLY A 96 11.60 1.15 -23.07
CA GLY A 96 11.49 0.66 -24.43
C GLY A 96 10.31 1.26 -25.19
N GLU A 97 10.16 0.88 -26.45
CA GLU A 97 9.02 1.27 -27.27
C GLU A 97 7.74 0.56 -26.77
N VAL A 98 6.71 1.34 -26.48
CA VAL A 98 5.41 0.79 -26.07
C VAL A 98 4.66 0.36 -27.33
N THR A 99 4.76 -0.93 -27.68
CA THR A 99 4.05 -1.49 -28.84
C THR A 99 2.62 -1.87 -28.47
N PRO A 100 1.69 -1.94 -29.45
CA PRO A 100 0.32 -2.41 -29.22
C PRO A 100 0.25 -3.79 -28.56
N GLU A 101 1.11 -4.73 -28.97
CA GLU A 101 1.13 -6.10 -28.45
C GLU A 101 1.53 -6.15 -26.97
N LEU A 102 2.41 -5.23 -26.55
CA LEU A 102 2.79 -5.10 -25.14
C LEU A 102 1.61 -4.58 -24.31
N ILE A 103 0.86 -3.61 -24.83
CA ILE A 103 -0.35 -3.09 -24.16
C ILE A 103 -1.39 -4.19 -24.03
N GLU A 104 -1.69 -4.93 -25.11
CA GLU A 104 -2.62 -6.05 -25.10
C GLU A 104 -2.20 -7.13 -24.10
N GLY A 105 -0.91 -7.47 -24.04
CA GLY A 105 -0.38 -8.42 -23.05
C GLY A 105 -0.59 -7.96 -21.61
N PHE A 106 -0.45 -6.66 -21.35
CA PHE A 106 -0.72 -6.07 -20.04
C PHE A 106 -2.22 -6.03 -19.70
N GLU A 107 -3.11 -5.83 -20.69
CA GLU A 107 -4.56 -5.90 -20.49
C GLU A 107 -4.98 -7.30 -20.08
N VAL A 108 -4.54 -8.32 -20.82
CA VAL A 108 -4.82 -9.72 -20.51
C VAL A 108 -4.31 -10.10 -19.13
N PHE A 109 -3.07 -9.71 -18.79
CA PHE A 109 -2.51 -9.97 -17.45
C PHE A 109 -3.36 -9.32 -16.35
N PHE A 110 -3.79 -8.08 -16.55
CA PHE A 110 -4.59 -7.36 -15.57
C PHE A 110 -5.96 -8.01 -15.37
N ASP A 111 -6.62 -8.42 -16.45
CA ASP A 111 -7.92 -9.10 -16.41
C ASP A 111 -7.80 -10.46 -15.69
N PHE A 112 -6.69 -11.19 -15.85
CA PHE A 112 -6.40 -12.40 -15.06
C PHE A 112 -6.26 -12.13 -13.57
N VAL A 113 -5.62 -11.02 -13.18
CA VAL A 113 -5.46 -10.64 -11.77
C VAL A 113 -6.82 -10.27 -11.17
N GLU A 114 -7.67 -9.53 -11.90
CA GLU A 114 -9.04 -9.24 -11.45
C GLU A 114 -9.87 -10.50 -11.27
N LEU A 115 -9.76 -11.47 -12.19
CA LEU A 115 -10.45 -12.76 -12.06
C LEU A 115 -10.03 -13.50 -10.78
N ILE A 116 -8.73 -13.50 -10.44
CA ILE A 116 -8.23 -14.11 -9.20
C ILE A 116 -8.82 -13.41 -7.97
N ASP A 117 -8.89 -12.07 -7.99
CA ASP A 117 -9.45 -11.28 -6.89
C ASP A 117 -10.96 -11.58 -6.72
N VAL A 118 -11.72 -11.71 -7.82
CA VAL A 118 -13.14 -12.14 -7.80
C VAL A 118 -13.30 -13.55 -7.22
N LEU A 119 -12.48 -14.50 -7.65
CA LEU A 119 -12.56 -15.89 -7.19
C LEU A 119 -12.27 -16.00 -5.68
N LYS A 120 -11.29 -15.25 -5.16
CA LYS A 120 -11.03 -15.19 -3.72
C LYS A 120 -12.22 -14.64 -2.95
N ALA A 121 -12.85 -13.57 -3.44
CA ALA A 121 -14.01 -12.97 -2.79
C ALA A 121 -15.22 -13.92 -2.75
N THR A 122 -15.33 -14.87 -3.67
CA THR A 122 -16.39 -15.90 -3.64
C THR A 122 -16.07 -17.14 -2.79
N THR A 123 -14.84 -17.27 -2.29
CA THR A 123 -14.39 -18.43 -1.50
C THR A 123 -14.25 -18.13 0.00
N GLU A 124 -14.55 -16.90 0.42
CA GLU A 124 -14.73 -16.47 1.82
C GLU A 124 -16.22 -16.36 2.18
#